data_AF-A0A2H4ZB34-F1
#
_entry.id   AF-A0A2H4ZB34-F1
#
_cell.length_a   1.000
_cell.length_b   1.000
_cell.length_c   1.000
_cell.angle_alpha   90.00
_cell.angle_beta   90.00
_cell.angle_gamma   90.00
#
_symmetry.space_group_name_H-M   'P 1'
#
loop_
_entity.id
_entity.type
_entity.pdbx_description
1 polymer ?
#
loop_
_entity_poly.entity_id
_entity_poly.type
_entity_poly.pdbx_seq_one_letter_code
_entity_poly.pdbx_strand_id
1 'polypeptide(L)'
;MKSLLLLIALGVLSVQADIQLDEEHAELIRNHREVCSKKSNVDPMLLEKARKGDFSDNENFRKHVFCVSQEIGYIDGSGKVLRDVLKLKTTEIFNDKADEIIEMCLSKNKDPIQLAIETMKCYYDKKGLVLL
;
A
#
# COMPACT_ATOMS: atom_id res chain seq x y z
N MET A 1 42.46 25.75 -25.43
CA MET A 1 42.09 25.76 -23.99
C MET A 1 40.66 26.29 -23.87
N LYS A 2 39.83 25.63 -23.05
CA LYS A 2 38.45 26.00 -22.65
C LYS A 2 37.33 25.66 -23.65
N SER A 3 37.02 24.37 -23.76
CA SER A 3 35.63 23.93 -23.97
C SER A 3 35.32 22.97 -22.83
N LEU A 4 34.76 23.51 -21.75
CA LEU A 4 34.30 22.73 -20.61
C LEU A 4 32.88 22.26 -20.95
N LEU A 5 32.77 21.02 -21.38
CA LEU A 5 31.50 20.30 -21.54
C LEU A 5 30.86 20.17 -20.15
N LEU A 6 29.93 21.07 -19.82
CA LEU A 6 29.06 20.95 -18.65
C LEU A 6 27.93 19.96 -18.98
N LEU A 7 28.22 18.68 -18.81
CA LEU A 7 27.21 17.62 -18.67
C LEU A 7 26.53 17.80 -17.31
N ILE A 8 25.50 18.65 -17.26
CA ILE A 8 24.58 18.71 -16.12
C ILE A 8 23.62 17.54 -16.26
N ALA A 9 24.08 16.35 -15.91
CA ALA A 9 23.21 15.25 -15.55
C ALA A 9 22.63 15.59 -14.17
N LEU A 10 21.52 16.34 -14.15
CA LEU A 10 20.67 16.46 -12.97
C LEU A 10 20.11 15.05 -12.69
N GLY A 11 20.85 14.31 -11.85
CA GLY A 11 20.36 13.11 -11.23
C GLY A 11 19.08 13.45 -10.49
N VAL A 12 17.98 12.86 -10.93
CA VAL A 12 16.76 12.77 -10.13
C VAL A 12 17.13 11.96 -8.90
N LEU A 13 17.53 12.66 -7.83
CA LEU A 13 17.57 12.09 -6.50
C LEU A 13 16.12 11.83 -6.13
N SER A 14 15.65 10.63 -6.44
CA SER A 14 14.42 10.09 -5.88
C SER A 14 14.62 10.06 -4.38
N VAL A 15 14.11 11.09 -3.69
CA VAL A 15 13.93 11.07 -2.24
C VAL A 15 12.94 9.95 -1.98
N GLN A 16 13.46 8.76 -1.69
CA GLN A 16 12.70 7.73 -1.03
C GLN A 16 12.48 8.29 0.37
N ALA A 17 11.26 8.79 0.62
CA ALA A 17 10.84 9.09 1.97
C ALA A 17 10.82 7.74 2.70
N ASP A 18 11.88 7.45 3.44
CA ASP A 18 11.90 6.37 4.40
C ASP A 18 10.82 6.71 5.42
N ILE A 19 9.64 6.10 5.26
CA ILE A 19 8.61 6.08 6.28
C ILE A 19 9.26 5.33 7.45
N GLN A 20 9.79 6.06 8.43
CA GLN A 20 10.18 5.50 9.71
C GLN A 20 8.90 5.00 10.39
N LEU A 21 8.49 3.78 10.05
CA LEU A 21 7.60 3.02 10.90
C LEU A 21 8.35 2.82 12.22
N ASP A 22 7.73 3.19 13.33
CA ASP A 22 8.22 2.72 14.62
C ASP A 22 8.18 1.18 14.66
N GLU A 23 9.01 0.58 15.51
CA GLU A 23 9.17 -0.87 15.58
C GLU A 23 7.85 -1.58 15.94
N GLU A 24 6.98 -0.93 16.71
CA GLU A 24 5.69 -1.47 17.14
C GLU A 24 4.71 -1.58 15.97
N HIS A 25 4.58 -0.54 15.15
CA HIS A 25 3.77 -0.55 13.94
C HIS A 25 4.33 -1.53 12.90
N ALA A 26 5.65 -1.62 12.78
CA ALA A 26 6.28 -2.59 11.87
C ALA A 26 5.98 -4.04 12.28
N GLU A 27 6.02 -4.34 13.58
CA GLU A 27 5.67 -5.66 14.11
C GLU A 27 4.18 -5.97 13.93
N LEU A 28 3.30 -5.00 14.19
CA LEU A 28 1.86 -5.17 14.00
C LEU A 28 1.51 -5.53 12.55
N ILE A 29 2.05 -4.78 11.57
CA ILE A 29 1.82 -5.07 10.16
C ILE A 29 2.41 -6.43 9.78
N ARG A 30 3.57 -6.81 10.34
CA ARG A 30 4.15 -8.15 10.14
C ARG A 30 3.20 -9.24 10.61
N ASN A 31 2.62 -9.10 11.80
CA ASN A 31 1.66 -10.06 12.34
C ASN A 31 0.42 -10.20 11.45
N HIS A 32 -0.13 -9.08 10.96
CA HIS A 32 -1.26 -9.10 10.02
C HIS A 32 -0.92 -9.86 8.73
N ARG A 33 0.26 -9.60 8.14
CA ARG A 33 0.72 -10.32 6.94
C ARG A 33 0.89 -11.82 7.19
N GLU A 34 1.46 -12.22 8.32
CA GLU A 34 1.64 -13.64 8.65
C GLU A 34 0.31 -14.37 8.79
N VAL A 35 -0.67 -13.76 9.47
CA VAL A 35 -2.04 -14.28 9.60
C VAL A 35 -2.68 -14.42 8.22
N CYS A 36 -2.58 -13.38 7.39
CA CYS A 36 -3.21 -13.37 6.08
C CYS A 36 -2.55 -14.31 5.08
N SER A 37 -1.24 -14.52 5.14
CA SER A 37 -0.54 -15.52 4.32
C SER A 37 -1.04 -16.93 4.59
N LYS A 38 -1.26 -17.28 5.86
CA LYS A 38 -1.84 -18.57 6.25
C LYS A 38 -3.29 -18.72 5.79
N LYS A 39 -4.11 -17.67 5.95
CA LYS A 39 -5.53 -17.68 5.56
C LYS A 39 -5.74 -17.77 4.04
N SER A 40 -4.95 -17.02 3.26
CA SER A 40 -5.12 -16.94 1.81
C SER A 40 -4.36 -18.02 1.05
N ASN A 41 -3.36 -18.66 1.67
CA ASN A 41 -2.42 -19.55 0.99
C ASN A 41 -1.79 -18.87 -0.25
N VAL A 42 -1.43 -17.59 -0.09
CA VAL A 42 -0.78 -16.81 -1.16
C VAL A 42 0.65 -17.30 -1.38
N ASP A 43 1.07 -17.36 -2.64
CA ASP A 43 2.46 -17.57 -2.98
C ASP A 43 3.30 -16.35 -2.56
N PRO A 44 4.32 -16.52 -1.70
CA PRO A 44 5.20 -15.42 -1.28
C PRO A 44 5.82 -14.66 -2.45
N MET A 45 6.09 -15.32 -3.58
CA MET A 45 6.63 -14.65 -4.77
C MET A 45 5.70 -13.58 -5.33
N LEU A 46 4.38 -13.73 -5.19
CA LEU A 46 3.41 -12.73 -5.62
C LEU A 46 3.43 -11.50 -4.70
N LEU A 47 3.69 -11.69 -3.41
CA LEU A 47 3.87 -10.58 -2.46
C LEU A 47 5.16 -9.79 -2.78
N GLU A 48 6.27 -10.48 -3.04
CA GLU A 48 7.54 -9.84 -3.43
C GLU A 48 7.41 -9.01 -4.73
N LYS A 49 6.65 -9.51 -5.70
CA LYS A 49 6.33 -8.79 -6.94
C LYS A 49 5.48 -7.56 -6.67
N ALA A 50 4.45 -7.68 -5.84
CA ALA A 50 3.56 -6.58 -5.51
C ALA A 50 4.27 -5.43 -4.76
N ARG A 51 5.26 -5.73 -3.90
CA ARG A 51 6.11 -4.69 -3.28
C ARG A 51 6.92 -3.88 -4.30
N LYS A 52 7.08 -4.39 -5.52
CA LYS A 52 7.74 -3.72 -6.66
C LYS A 52 6.73 -3.14 -7.66
N GLY A 53 5.45 -3.16 -7.34
CA GLY A 53 4.37 -2.66 -8.20
C GLY A 53 3.84 -3.65 -9.22
N ASP A 54 4.31 -4.89 -9.22
CA ASP A 54 3.80 -5.96 -10.10
C ASP A 54 2.68 -6.71 -9.36
N PHE A 55 1.44 -6.24 -9.53
CA PHE A 55 0.26 -6.76 -8.86
C PHE A 55 -0.40 -7.88 -9.65
N SER A 56 -0.43 -9.08 -9.07
CA SER A 56 -1.03 -10.26 -9.68
C SER A 56 -2.56 -10.24 -9.68
N ASP A 57 -3.17 -10.86 -10.71
CA ASP A 57 -4.60 -11.21 -10.74
C ASP A 57 -4.88 -12.61 -10.14
N ASN A 58 -3.93 -13.19 -9.41
CA ASN A 58 -4.17 -14.43 -8.68
C ASN A 58 -5.19 -14.23 -7.56
N GLU A 59 -6.10 -15.20 -7.40
CA GLU A 59 -7.18 -15.13 -6.41
C GLU A 59 -6.66 -15.09 -4.96
N ASN A 60 -5.66 -15.91 -4.63
CA ASN A 60 -5.08 -15.96 -3.28
C ASN A 60 -4.31 -14.67 -2.96
N PHE A 61 -3.67 -14.05 -3.97
CA PHE A 61 -3.08 -12.72 -3.82
C PHE A 61 -4.15 -11.67 -3.48
N ARG A 62 -5.26 -11.64 -4.23
CA ARG A 62 -6.34 -10.70 -3.96
C ARG A 62 -6.98 -10.91 -2.58
N LYS A 63 -7.20 -12.17 -2.18
CA LYS A 63 -7.67 -12.52 -0.84
C LYS A 63 -6.70 -12.10 0.25
N HIS A 64 -5.39 -12.20 0.01
CA HIS A 64 -4.38 -11.74 0.95
C HIS A 64 -4.47 -10.24 1.20
N VAL A 65 -4.53 -9.43 0.12
CA VAL A 65 -4.66 -7.97 0.23
C VAL A 65 -5.92 -7.60 1.01
N PHE A 66 -7.05 -8.21 0.65
CA PHE A 66 -8.30 -7.98 1.37
C PHE A 66 -8.20 -8.34 2.85
N CYS A 67 -7.61 -9.49 3.18
CA CYS A 67 -7.38 -9.89 4.56
C CYS A 67 -6.53 -8.86 5.32
N VAL A 68 -5.42 -8.38 4.75
CA VAL A 68 -4.57 -7.38 5.41
C VAL A 68 -5.35 -6.08 5.65
N SER A 69 -6.17 -5.64 4.68
CA SER A 69 -7.05 -4.48 4.85
C SER A 69 -8.04 -4.66 6.02
N GLN A 70 -8.54 -5.89 6.23
CA GLN A 70 -9.42 -6.22 7.34
C GLN A 70 -8.69 -6.26 8.68
N GLU A 71 -7.49 -6.82 8.71
CA GLU A 71 -6.68 -6.91 9.93
C GLU A 71 -6.21 -5.52 10.40
N ILE A 72 -5.95 -4.58 9.47
CA ILE A 72 -5.73 -3.16 9.79
C ILE A 72 -7.02 -2.49 10.30
N GLY A 73 -8.18 -3.01 9.90
CA GLY A 73 -9.49 -2.63 10.46
C GLY A 73 -10.22 -1.52 9.72
N TYR A 74 -9.77 -1.08 8.55
CA TYR A 74 -10.45 0.00 7.81
C TYR A 74 -11.51 -0.50 6.83
N ILE A 75 -11.58 -1.81 6.57
CA ILE A 75 -12.62 -2.47 5.77
C ILE A 75 -13.13 -3.70 6.55
N ASP A 76 -14.44 -3.92 6.60
CA ASP A 76 -15.01 -5.14 7.17
C ASP A 76 -15.23 -6.27 6.13
N GLY A 77 -15.71 -7.43 6.56
CA GLY A 77 -15.98 -8.58 5.69
C GLY A 77 -17.03 -8.36 4.60
N SER A 78 -17.85 -7.31 4.72
CA SER A 78 -18.85 -6.93 3.72
C SER A 78 -18.34 -5.88 2.73
N GLY A 79 -17.12 -5.39 2.90
CA GLY A 79 -16.57 -4.28 2.12
C GLY A 79 -16.99 -2.90 2.62
N LYS A 80 -17.62 -2.80 3.80
CA LYS A 80 -17.91 -1.51 4.40
C LYS A 80 -16.61 -0.89 4.91
N VAL A 81 -16.32 0.31 4.41
CA VAL A 81 -15.16 1.09 4.82
C VAL A 81 -15.47 1.84 6.11
N LEU A 82 -14.65 1.63 7.15
CA LEU A 82 -14.66 2.44 8.37
C LEU A 82 -13.83 3.69 8.12
N ARG A 83 -14.47 4.75 7.60
CA ARG A 83 -13.80 5.97 7.14
C ARG A 83 -12.93 6.64 8.20
N ASP A 84 -13.34 6.64 9.46
CA ASP A 84 -12.56 7.24 10.54
C ASP A 84 -11.25 6.49 10.79
N VAL A 85 -11.29 5.15 10.73
CA VAL A 85 -10.10 4.29 10.86
C VAL A 85 -9.20 4.47 9.64
N LEU A 86 -9.77 4.48 8.43
CA LEU A 86 -9.01 4.75 7.22
C LEU A 86 -8.30 6.10 7.31
N LYS A 87 -9.01 7.16 7.70
CA LYS A 87 -8.45 8.50 7.86
C LYS A 87 -7.31 8.52 8.88
N LEU A 88 -7.52 7.91 10.04
CA LEU A 88 -6.48 7.80 11.06
C LEU A 88 -5.22 7.12 10.52
N LYS A 89 -5.35 5.93 9.92
CA LYS A 89 -4.22 5.15 9.39
C LYS A 89 -3.52 5.82 8.22
N THR A 90 -4.27 6.49 7.35
CA THR A 90 -3.66 7.25 6.25
C THR A 90 -2.96 8.51 6.76
N THR A 91 -3.47 9.17 7.81
CA THR A 91 -2.80 10.32 8.45
C THR A 91 -1.52 9.93 9.18
N GLU A 92 -1.48 8.76 9.84
CA GLU A 92 -0.23 8.22 10.44
C GLU A 92 0.91 8.12 9.41
N ILE A 93 0.60 7.89 8.13
CA ILE A 93 1.59 7.70 7.07
C ILE A 93 1.84 8.97 6.24
N PHE A 94 0.78 9.69 5.89
CA PHE A 94 0.84 10.81 4.93
C PHE A 94 0.53 12.17 5.55
N ASN A 95 0.32 12.25 6.86
CA ASN A 95 0.06 13.48 7.61
C ASN A 95 -1.09 14.29 7.00
N ASP A 96 -0.79 15.52 6.55
CA ASP A 96 -1.71 16.49 5.97
C ASP A 96 -2.26 16.06 4.59
N LYS A 97 -1.57 15.16 3.89
CA LYS A 97 -1.99 14.66 2.56
C LYS A 97 -3.01 13.52 2.62
N ALA A 98 -3.41 13.10 3.82
CA ALA A 98 -4.25 11.91 3.97
C ALA A 98 -5.64 12.05 3.36
N ASP A 99 -6.30 13.22 3.48
CA ASP A 99 -7.63 13.42 2.85
C ASP A 99 -7.53 13.33 1.34
N GLU A 100 -6.57 14.05 0.75
CA GLU A 100 -6.31 14.05 -0.68
C GLU A 100 -6.10 12.62 -1.20
N ILE A 101 -5.31 11.81 -0.49
CA ILE A 101 -5.03 10.44 -0.88
C ILE A 101 -6.26 9.53 -0.75
N ILE A 102 -7.04 9.67 0.31
CA ILE A 102 -8.29 8.91 0.47
C ILE A 102 -9.27 9.27 -0.64
N GLU A 103 -9.45 10.56 -0.94
CA GLU A 103 -10.35 11.01 -1.99
C GLU A 103 -9.95 10.49 -3.37
N MET A 104 -8.65 10.49 -3.68
CA MET A 104 -8.15 10.02 -4.96
C MET A 104 -8.21 8.49 -5.09
N CYS A 105 -7.93 7.75 -4.01
CA CYS A 105 -7.62 6.34 -4.11
C CYS A 105 -8.64 5.39 -3.52
N LEU A 106 -9.55 5.83 -2.64
CA LEU A 106 -10.56 4.93 -2.10
C LEU A 106 -11.51 4.49 -3.22
N SER A 107 -11.43 3.21 -3.57
CA SER A 107 -12.28 2.64 -4.61
C SER A 107 -13.76 2.68 -4.21
N LYS A 108 -14.62 2.87 -5.23
CA LYS A 108 -16.08 2.78 -5.12
C LYS A 108 -16.62 1.42 -5.58
N ASN A 109 -15.74 0.44 -5.80
CA ASN A 109 -16.14 -0.89 -6.21
C ASN A 109 -17.02 -1.55 -5.14
N LYS A 110 -18.06 -2.27 -5.56
CA LYS A 110 -18.98 -2.95 -4.64
C LYS A 110 -18.48 -4.32 -4.21
N ASP A 111 -17.56 -4.92 -4.98
CA ASP A 111 -16.88 -6.12 -4.55
C ASP A 111 -15.81 -5.77 -3.50
N PRO A 112 -15.87 -6.33 -2.28
CA PRO A 112 -14.96 -5.97 -1.19
C PRO A 112 -13.49 -6.21 -1.51
N ILE A 113 -13.20 -7.30 -2.22
CA ILE A 113 -11.84 -7.68 -2.58
C ILE A 113 -11.30 -6.71 -3.63
N GLN A 114 -12.12 -6.37 -4.63
CA GLN A 114 -11.76 -5.43 -5.67
C GLN A 114 -11.60 -4.01 -5.12
N LEU A 115 -12.45 -3.59 -4.18
CA LEU A 115 -12.30 -2.32 -3.46
C LEU A 115 -10.93 -2.25 -2.77
N ALA A 116 -10.53 -3.29 -2.04
CA ALA A 116 -9.24 -3.33 -1.36
C ALA A 116 -8.06 -3.31 -2.34
N ILE A 117 -8.12 -4.11 -3.41
CA ILE A 117 -7.07 -4.21 -4.43
C ILE A 117 -6.88 -2.89 -5.19
N GLU A 118 -7.96 -2.28 -5.66
CA GLU A 118 -7.90 -1.01 -6.38
C GLU A 118 -7.38 0.12 -5.50
N THR A 119 -7.81 0.15 -4.23
CA THR A 119 -7.35 1.15 -3.26
C THR A 119 -5.84 1.00 -3.01
N MET A 120 -5.36 -0.22 -2.78
CA MET A 120 -3.93 -0.49 -2.58
C MET A 120 -3.10 -0.18 -3.82
N LYS A 121 -3.55 -0.56 -5.01
CA LYS A 121 -2.87 -0.23 -6.28
C LYS A 121 -2.72 1.27 -6.46
N CYS A 122 -3.75 2.05 -6.13
CA CYS A 122 -3.68 3.51 -6.20
C CYS A 122 -2.72 4.10 -5.14
N TYR A 123 -2.72 3.57 -3.91
CA TYR A 123 -1.78 4.01 -2.86
C TYR A 123 -0.32 3.79 -3.30
N TYR A 124 -0.03 2.67 -3.96
CA TYR A 124 1.27 2.42 -4.56
C TYR A 124 1.58 3.41 -5.70
N ASP A 125 0.67 3.58 -6.66
CA ASP A 125 0.87 4.49 -7.79
C ASP A 125 1.14 5.94 -7.33
N LYS A 126 0.44 6.42 -6.30
CA LYS A 126 0.57 7.81 -5.83
C LYS A 126 1.69 8.04 -4.84
N LYS A 127 2.05 7.04 -4.03
CA LYS A 127 2.93 7.22 -2.87
C LYS A 127 3.95 6.11 -2.65
N GLY A 128 3.99 5.08 -3.51
CA GLY A 128 4.86 3.92 -3.35
C GLY A 128 4.51 3.02 -2.16
N LEU A 129 3.33 3.21 -1.54
CA LEU A 129 2.93 2.47 -0.35
C LEU A 129 2.28 1.12 -0.72
N VAL A 130 2.84 0.03 -0.20
CA VAL A 130 2.29 -1.33 -0.28
C VAL A 130 2.29 -1.95 1.12
N LEU A 131 1.13 -2.44 1.56
CA LEU A 131 0.93 -3.00 2.91
C LEU A 131 1.22 -4.52 2.97
N LEU A 132 2.10 -5.01 2.08
CA LEU A 132 2.36 -6.44 1.85
C LEU A 132 3.73 -6.89 2.31
#